data_AF-A0A9E7F3W1-F1
#
_entry.id   AF-A0A9E7F3W1-F1
#
_cell.length_a   1.000
_cell.length_b   1.000
_cell.length_c   1.000
_cell.angle_alpha   90.00
_cell.angle_beta   90.00
_cell.angle_gamma   90.00
#
_symmetry.space_group_name_H-M   'P 1'
#
loop_
_entity.id
_entity.type
_entity.pdbx_description
1 polymer ?
#
loop_
_entity_poly.entity_id
_entity_poly.type
_entity_poly.pdbx_seq_one_letter_code
_entity_poly.pdbx_strand_id
1 'polypeptide(L)'
;MKEDGRSADPWKLCSVQQIEEVKCLMRIAPIWASGIICFVALTQQWTLAALQSMKMDRHLGPSFQIPPGSLGTICLMAIVLFIPLYDQILVPMATSITGVEGGITLLQRQGAGMAIAIMSMVVAGLVEKKRRDSALAHGGADGTSPLSAMWLAPQLCLMGVAEAFNAVGQVEFYNRQFPEHMQTLAGSLFHCSLAGASYLSSFLIAFVRKSTGGPGGASWLDDDINVGRVDYYYYLIAALGVGNLLYFMVCAHLYRYKGTPELEDVCKDIKAVF
;
A
#
# COMPACT_ATOMS: atom_id res chain seq x y z
N MET A 1 31.93 -26.10 -20.91
CA MET A 1 30.63 -26.77 -21.08
C MET A 1 30.82 -28.24 -20.73
N LYS A 2 29.89 -28.85 -20.00
CA LYS A 2 29.83 -30.31 -19.88
C LYS A 2 29.24 -30.90 -21.17
N GLU A 3 29.43 -32.20 -21.43
CA GLU A 3 29.01 -32.88 -22.67
C GLU A 3 27.49 -32.80 -22.96
N ASP A 4 26.69 -32.46 -21.95
CA ASP A 4 25.25 -32.19 -21.96
C ASP A 4 24.88 -30.72 -22.22
N GLY A 5 25.83 -29.88 -22.64
CA GLY A 5 25.60 -28.46 -22.98
C GLY A 5 25.39 -27.52 -21.79
N ARG A 6 25.40 -28.05 -20.57
CA ARG A 6 25.26 -27.27 -19.32
C ARG A 6 26.59 -26.60 -18.94
N SER A 7 26.52 -25.40 -18.33
CA SER A 7 27.73 -24.70 -17.88
C SER A 7 28.43 -25.48 -16.76
N ALA A 8 29.76 -25.54 -16.82
CA ALA A 8 30.55 -26.27 -15.81
C ALA A 8 30.60 -25.52 -14.46
N ASP A 9 30.34 -24.21 -14.49
CA ASP A 9 30.23 -23.35 -13.32
C ASP A 9 29.08 -22.33 -13.55
N PRO A 10 27.88 -22.56 -12.98
CA PRO A 10 26.72 -21.68 -13.14
C PRO A 10 26.94 -20.26 -12.58
N TRP A 11 27.98 -20.06 -11.77
CA TRP A 11 28.30 -18.77 -11.14
C TRP A 11 29.26 -17.90 -11.97
N LYS A 12 29.90 -18.47 -13.01
CA LYS A 12 30.82 -17.74 -13.90
C LYS A 12 30.27 -17.53 -15.32
N LEU A 13 29.30 -18.33 -15.73
CA LEU A 13 28.68 -18.27 -17.05
C LEU A 13 27.15 -18.21 -16.91
N CYS A 14 26.59 -17.02 -17.12
CA CYS A 14 25.15 -16.79 -17.13
C CYS A 14 24.58 -17.10 -18.52
N SER A 15 23.45 -17.80 -18.58
CA SER A 15 22.69 -17.96 -19.82
C SER A 15 22.02 -16.63 -20.22
N VAL A 16 21.70 -16.48 -21.50
CA VAL A 16 20.92 -15.32 -22.00
C VAL A 16 19.59 -15.20 -21.24
N GLN A 17 18.96 -16.34 -20.95
CA GLN A 17 17.74 -16.41 -20.15
C GLN A 17 17.94 -15.81 -18.75
N GLN A 18 18.99 -16.18 -18.01
CA GLN A 18 19.27 -15.61 -16.69
C GLN A 18 19.50 -14.09 -16.75
N ILE A 19 20.15 -13.60 -17.82
CA ILE A 19 20.36 -12.16 -18.02
C ILE A 19 19.02 -11.45 -18.28
N GLU A 20 18.13 -12.03 -19.06
CA GLU A 20 16.79 -11.48 -19.32
C GLU A 20 15.91 -11.45 -18.07
N GLU A 21 15.98 -12.48 -17.22
CA GLU A 21 15.29 -12.54 -15.94
C GLU A 21 15.74 -11.41 -15.01
N VAL A 22 17.06 -11.18 -14.89
CA VAL A 22 17.62 -10.09 -14.08
C VAL A 22 17.27 -8.72 -14.66
N LYS A 23 17.32 -8.56 -15.99
CA LYS A 23 16.88 -7.31 -16.65
C LYS A 23 15.40 -7.01 -16.39
N CYS A 24 14.55 -8.04 -16.38
CA CYS A 24 13.14 -7.91 -16.04
C CYS A 24 12.96 -7.41 -14.59
N LEU A 25 13.65 -8.06 -13.64
CA LEU A 25 13.65 -7.66 -12.23
C LEU A 25 14.13 -6.21 -12.04
N MET A 26 15.25 -5.84 -12.66
CA MET A 26 15.80 -4.48 -12.59
C MET A 26 14.82 -3.43 -13.12
N ARG A 27 14.05 -3.76 -14.15
CA ARG A 27 13.04 -2.84 -14.71
C ARG A 27 11.85 -2.66 -13.77
N ILE A 28 11.45 -3.71 -13.05
CA ILE A 28 10.32 -3.70 -12.12
C ILE A 28 10.72 -3.12 -10.75
N ALA A 29 11.99 -3.24 -10.36
CA ALA A 29 12.49 -2.85 -9.04
C ALA A 29 12.10 -1.42 -8.60
N PRO A 30 12.16 -0.37 -9.45
CA PRO A 30 11.76 0.98 -9.04
C PRO A 30 10.28 1.08 -8.66
N ILE A 31 9.40 0.41 -9.42
CA ILE A 31 7.96 0.36 -9.16
C ILE A 31 7.68 -0.49 -7.92
N TRP A 32 8.33 -1.66 -7.82
CA TRP A 32 8.23 -2.53 -6.66
C TRP A 32 8.63 -1.81 -5.35
N ALA A 33 9.72 -1.03 -5.38
CA ALA A 33 10.18 -0.25 -4.23
C ALA A 33 9.14 0.82 -3.79
N SER A 34 8.46 1.48 -4.73
CA SER A 34 7.37 2.41 -4.39
C SER A 34 6.18 1.74 -3.71
N GLY A 35 5.95 0.45 -4.00
CA GLY A 35 4.93 -0.37 -3.35
C GLY A 35 5.18 -0.54 -1.86
N ILE A 36 6.46 -0.62 -1.44
CA ILE A 36 6.85 -0.77 -0.03
C ILE A 36 6.32 0.39 0.81
N ILE A 37 6.54 1.63 0.36
CA ILE A 37 6.10 2.82 1.10
C ILE A 37 4.57 2.90 1.15
N CYS A 38 3.88 2.50 0.08
CA CYS A 38 2.42 2.45 0.11
C CYS A 38 1.89 1.45 1.16
N PHE A 39 2.54 0.29 1.32
CA PHE A 39 2.17 -0.68 2.33
C PHE A 39 2.50 -0.24 3.76
N VAL A 40 3.37 0.75 3.96
CA VAL A 40 3.59 1.33 5.30
C VAL A 40 2.28 1.92 5.84
N ALA A 41 1.57 2.70 5.03
CA ALA A 41 0.28 3.26 5.42
C ALA A 41 -0.74 2.17 5.78
N LEU A 42 -0.76 1.07 5.02
CA LEU A 42 -1.61 -0.09 5.29
C LEU A 42 -1.28 -0.71 6.65
N THR A 43 -0.01 -1.09 6.86
CA THR A 43 0.43 -1.76 8.11
C THR A 43 0.15 -0.91 9.34
N GLN A 44 0.35 0.40 9.25
CA GLN A 44 0.13 1.31 10.37
C GLN A 44 -1.34 1.56 10.66
N GLN A 45 -2.19 1.58 9.63
CA GLN A 45 -3.62 1.79 9.82
C GLN A 45 -4.24 0.70 10.69
N TRP A 46 -3.86 -0.57 10.50
CA TRP A 46 -4.36 -1.69 11.31
C TRP A 46 -4.04 -1.52 12.80
N THR A 47 -2.79 -1.17 13.12
CA THR A 47 -2.35 -1.03 14.51
C THR A 47 -2.91 0.25 15.15
N LEU A 48 -2.80 1.39 14.47
CA LEU A 48 -3.22 2.68 15.04
C LEU A 48 -4.74 2.76 15.19
N ALA A 49 -5.52 2.26 14.23
CA ALA A 49 -6.98 2.23 14.37
C ALA A 49 -7.43 1.39 15.57
N ALA A 50 -6.74 0.28 15.86
CA ALA A 50 -7.00 -0.50 17.06
C ALA A 50 -6.69 0.32 18.33
N LEU A 51 -5.55 1.02 18.38
CA LEU A 51 -5.19 1.89 19.51
C LEU A 51 -6.19 3.04 19.70
N GLN A 52 -6.60 3.72 18.63
CA GLN A 52 -7.62 4.77 18.67
C GLN A 52 -8.92 4.24 19.25
N SER A 53 -9.38 3.09 18.76
CA SER A 53 -10.66 2.52 19.19
C SER A 53 -10.69 2.10 20.65
N MET A 54 -9.55 1.77 21.26
CA MET A 54 -9.48 1.50 22.70
C MET A 54 -9.80 2.73 23.56
N LYS A 55 -9.60 3.95 23.03
CA LYS A 55 -9.91 5.23 23.68
C LYS A 55 -11.12 5.93 23.07
N MET A 56 -12.04 5.17 22.48
CA MET A 56 -13.30 5.67 21.90
C MET A 56 -14.49 4.89 22.45
N ASP A 57 -15.68 5.48 22.31
CA ASP A 57 -16.91 4.75 22.61
C ASP A 57 -17.19 3.70 21.54
N ARG A 58 -17.18 2.43 21.94
CA ARG A 58 -17.38 1.28 21.07
C ARG A 58 -18.80 0.72 21.14
N HIS A 59 -19.72 1.38 21.82
CA HIS A 59 -21.10 0.91 21.90
C HIS A 59 -21.86 1.14 20.59
N LEU A 60 -22.53 0.08 20.11
CA LEU A 60 -23.57 0.16 19.08
C LEU A 60 -24.91 -0.11 19.75
N GLY A 61 -25.61 0.98 20.08
CA GLY A 61 -26.82 0.91 20.86
C GLY A 61 -26.55 0.60 22.34
N PRO A 62 -27.58 0.16 23.09
CA PRO A 62 -27.52 0.11 24.55
C PRO A 62 -26.75 -1.08 25.14
N SER A 63 -26.53 -2.16 24.38
CA SER A 63 -26.04 -3.43 24.95
C SER A 63 -24.83 -4.05 24.23
N PHE A 64 -24.47 -3.58 23.04
CA PHE A 64 -23.41 -4.19 22.25
C PHE A 64 -22.18 -3.29 22.21
N GLN A 65 -21.03 -3.85 22.59
CA GLN A 65 -19.74 -3.16 22.51
C GLN A 65 -18.83 -3.87 21.52
N ILE A 66 -18.38 -3.15 20.48
CA ILE A 66 -17.52 -3.70 19.43
C ILE A 66 -16.12 -3.95 19.99
N PRO A 67 -15.50 -5.12 19.78
CA PRO A 67 -14.09 -5.33 20.08
C PRO A 67 -13.17 -4.37 19.29
N PRO A 68 -12.12 -3.77 19.88
CA PRO A 68 -11.22 -2.84 19.19
C PRO A 68 -10.63 -3.42 17.89
N GLY A 69 -10.18 -4.68 17.95
CA GLY A 69 -9.57 -5.37 16.82
C GLY A 69 -10.54 -5.71 15.69
N SER A 70 -11.86 -5.74 15.92
CA SER A 70 -12.82 -6.06 14.87
C SER A 70 -13.18 -4.87 13.99
N LEU A 71 -12.81 -3.64 14.33
CA LEU A 71 -13.09 -2.46 13.49
C LEU A 71 -12.42 -2.54 12.12
N GLY A 72 -11.29 -3.24 12.01
CA GLY A 72 -10.64 -3.47 10.73
C GLY A 72 -11.49 -4.32 9.75
N THR A 73 -12.54 -4.99 10.22
CA THR A 73 -13.54 -5.63 9.33
C THR A 73 -14.24 -4.62 8.43
N ILE A 74 -14.34 -3.34 8.82
CA ILE A 74 -14.87 -2.27 7.96
C ILE A 74 -14.02 -2.12 6.69
N CYS A 75 -12.69 -2.19 6.84
CA CYS A 75 -11.76 -2.15 5.70
C CYS A 75 -11.99 -3.36 4.77
N LEU A 76 -12.14 -4.56 5.33
CA LEU A 76 -12.41 -5.78 4.55
C LEU A 76 -13.76 -5.72 3.84
N MET A 77 -14.81 -5.24 4.51
CA MET A 77 -16.13 -5.05 3.89
C MET A 77 -16.05 -4.02 2.76
N ALA A 78 -15.30 -2.93 2.95
CA ALA A 78 -15.10 -1.94 1.90
C ALA A 78 -14.41 -2.55 0.67
N ILE A 79 -13.41 -3.42 0.85
CA ILE A 79 -12.77 -4.16 -0.25
C ILE A 79 -13.81 -5.04 -0.97
N VAL A 80 -14.56 -5.86 -0.23
CA VAL A 80 -15.55 -6.79 -0.78
C VAL A 80 -16.65 -6.06 -1.55
N LEU A 81 -17.10 -4.90 -1.06
CA LEU A 81 -18.10 -4.07 -1.73
C LEU A 81 -17.52 -3.32 -2.93
N PHE A 82 -16.25 -2.93 -2.86
CA PHE A 82 -15.60 -2.16 -3.91
C PHE A 82 -15.22 -3.01 -5.13
N ILE A 83 -14.85 -4.29 -4.96
CA ILE A 83 -14.51 -5.18 -6.08
C ILE A 83 -15.63 -5.27 -7.14
N PRO A 84 -16.89 -5.64 -6.81
CA PRO A 84 -17.95 -5.72 -7.81
C PRO A 84 -18.29 -4.35 -8.39
N LEU A 85 -18.22 -3.28 -7.59
CA LEU A 85 -18.38 -1.90 -8.08
C LEU A 85 -17.31 -1.56 -9.12
N TYR A 86 -16.07 -1.96 -8.89
CA TYR A 86 -14.97 -1.74 -9.81
C TYR A 86 -15.16 -2.54 -11.11
N ASP A 87 -15.41 -3.84 -11.01
CA ASP A 87 -15.49 -4.73 -12.17
C ASP A 87 -16.73 -4.50 -13.03
N GLN A 88 -17.89 -4.21 -12.41
CA GLN A 88 -19.16 -4.06 -13.15
C GLN A 88 -19.46 -2.63 -13.59
N ILE A 89 -18.93 -1.62 -12.90
CA ILE A 89 -19.28 -0.22 -13.16
C ILE A 89 -18.05 0.56 -13.63
N LEU A 90 -16.96 0.58 -12.86
CA LEU A 90 -15.80 1.40 -13.21
C LEU A 90 -15.07 0.90 -14.46
N VAL A 91 -14.84 -0.41 -14.60
CA VAL A 91 -14.14 -0.98 -15.77
C VAL A 91 -14.92 -0.76 -17.07
N PRO A 92 -16.24 -1.06 -17.17
CA PRO A 92 -16.98 -0.80 -18.40
C PRO A 92 -17.06 0.69 -18.75
N MET A 93 -17.28 1.57 -17.77
CA MET A 93 -17.29 3.02 -18.01
C MET A 93 -15.92 3.51 -18.48
N ALA A 94 -14.84 3.10 -17.81
CA ALA A 94 -13.48 3.49 -18.19
C ALA A 94 -13.11 2.95 -19.57
N THR A 95 -13.52 1.71 -19.90
CA THR A 95 -13.32 1.12 -21.24
C THR A 95 -14.09 1.90 -22.30
N SER A 96 -15.32 2.30 -22.02
CA SER A 96 -16.14 3.11 -22.93
C SER A 96 -15.56 4.50 -23.20
N ILE A 97 -14.81 5.07 -22.25
CA ILE A 97 -14.22 6.41 -22.38
C ILE A 97 -12.81 6.33 -23.00
N THR A 98 -11.98 5.40 -22.54
CA THR A 98 -10.55 5.32 -22.92
C THR A 98 -10.31 4.46 -24.15
N GLY A 99 -11.21 3.52 -24.47
CA GLY A 99 -11.02 2.54 -25.52
C GLY A 99 -9.93 1.48 -25.24
N VAL A 100 -9.38 1.44 -24.01
CA VAL A 100 -8.32 0.49 -23.61
C VAL A 100 -8.96 -0.75 -22.98
N GLU A 101 -8.48 -1.95 -23.34
CA GLU A 101 -8.89 -3.20 -22.68
C GLU A 101 -8.63 -3.12 -21.17
N GLY A 102 -9.69 -3.21 -20.35
CA GLY A 102 -9.62 -3.07 -18.89
C GLY A 102 -9.82 -1.63 -18.36
N GLY A 103 -10.01 -0.66 -19.25
CA GLY A 103 -10.44 0.71 -18.94
C GLY A 103 -9.37 1.66 -18.38
N ILE A 104 -8.49 1.19 -17.48
CA ILE A 104 -7.35 1.96 -16.98
C ILE A 104 -6.07 1.11 -16.98
N THR A 105 -4.91 1.74 -17.15
CA THR A 105 -3.64 1.00 -17.09
C THR A 105 -3.36 0.52 -15.66
N LEU A 106 -2.61 -0.58 -15.51
CA LEU A 106 -2.28 -1.13 -14.19
C LEU A 106 -1.50 -0.15 -13.31
N LEU A 107 -0.64 0.70 -13.91
CA LEU A 107 0.11 1.70 -13.16
C LEU A 107 -0.78 2.87 -12.73
N GLN A 108 -1.74 3.29 -13.56
CA GLN A 108 -2.76 4.27 -13.14
C GLN A 108 -3.61 3.73 -12.00
N ARG A 109 -4.00 2.45 -12.06
CA ARG A 109 -4.75 1.77 -11.01
C ARG A 109 -3.97 1.78 -9.67
N GLN A 110 -2.68 1.44 -9.70
CA GLN A 110 -1.81 1.51 -8.52
C GLN A 110 -1.67 2.94 -8.00
N GLY A 111 -1.43 3.91 -8.88
CA GLY A 111 -1.32 5.33 -8.52
C GLY A 111 -2.58 5.90 -7.89
N ALA A 112 -3.77 5.52 -8.38
CA ALA A 112 -5.05 5.87 -7.77
C ALA A 112 -5.15 5.31 -6.35
N GLY A 113 -4.77 4.05 -6.14
CA GLY A 113 -4.71 3.45 -4.81
C GLY A 113 -3.78 4.21 -3.85
N MET A 114 -2.59 4.61 -4.31
CA MET A 114 -1.67 5.43 -3.52
C MET A 114 -2.28 6.80 -3.16
N ALA A 115 -2.95 7.47 -4.10
CA ALA A 115 -3.61 8.74 -3.85
C ALA A 115 -4.76 8.61 -2.82
N ILE A 116 -5.56 7.55 -2.92
CA ILE A 116 -6.65 7.28 -1.97
C ILE A 116 -6.07 6.92 -0.59
N ALA A 117 -4.95 6.21 -0.51
CA ALA A 117 -4.25 5.91 0.75
C ALA A 117 -3.78 7.20 1.45
N ILE A 118 -3.24 8.17 0.70
CA ILE A 118 -2.86 9.48 1.24
C ILE A 118 -4.10 10.19 1.81
N MET A 119 -5.21 10.21 1.07
CA MET A 119 -6.46 10.79 1.54
C MET A 119 -6.98 10.10 2.80
N SER A 120 -6.88 8.77 2.88
CA SER A 120 -7.22 8.00 4.09
C SER A 120 -6.39 8.43 5.30
N MET A 121 -5.07 8.65 5.13
CA MET A 121 -4.21 9.13 6.22
C MET A 121 -4.54 10.57 6.64
N VAL A 122 -4.87 11.45 5.71
CA VAL A 122 -5.32 12.81 6.02
C VAL A 122 -6.62 12.78 6.83
N VAL A 123 -7.59 11.97 6.40
CA VAL A 123 -8.85 11.76 7.14
C VAL A 123 -8.57 11.19 8.52
N ALA A 124 -7.65 10.24 8.65
CA ALA A 124 -7.27 9.67 9.94
C ALA A 124 -6.66 10.71 10.89
N GLY A 125 -5.80 11.60 10.39
CA GLY A 125 -5.27 12.71 11.18
C GLY A 125 -6.36 13.69 11.66
N LEU A 126 -7.35 13.99 10.80
CA LEU A 126 -8.48 14.86 11.16
C LEU A 126 -9.39 14.21 12.21
N VAL A 127 -9.70 12.92 12.04
CA VAL A 127 -10.49 12.14 13.00
C VAL A 127 -9.75 12.03 14.33
N GLU A 128 -8.45 11.80 14.32
CA GLU A 128 -7.64 11.71 15.53
C GLU A 128 -7.61 13.02 16.30
N LYS A 129 -7.41 14.15 15.60
CA LYS A 129 -7.47 15.48 16.21
C LYS A 129 -8.82 15.68 16.90
N LYS A 130 -9.93 15.36 16.23
CA LYS A 130 -11.27 15.45 16.81
C LYS A 130 -11.46 14.53 18.02
N ARG A 131 -11.00 13.27 17.93
CA ARG A 131 -11.07 12.28 19.01
C ARG A 131 -10.32 12.77 20.25
N ARG A 132 -9.09 13.27 20.05
CA ARG A 132 -8.21 13.77 21.10
C ARG A 132 -8.77 15.02 21.76
N ASP A 133 -9.21 16.02 20.99
CA ASP A 133 -9.81 17.25 21.52
C ASP A 133 -11.06 16.92 22.36
N SER A 134 -11.87 15.95 21.90
CA SER A 134 -13.02 15.44 22.64
C SER A 134 -12.62 14.70 23.93
N ALA A 135 -11.55 13.90 23.91
CA ALA A 135 -11.01 13.24 25.10
C ALA A 135 -10.44 14.23 26.14
N LEU A 136 -9.79 15.30 25.70
CA LEU A 136 -9.26 16.32 26.61
C LEU A 136 -10.36 17.18 27.24
N ALA A 137 -11.44 17.44 26.52
CA ALA A 137 -12.54 18.27 27.00
C ALA A 137 -13.60 17.49 27.81
N HIS A 138 -13.90 16.24 27.42
CA HIS A 138 -15.02 15.45 27.94
C HIS A 138 -14.63 14.01 28.27
N GLY A 139 -13.33 13.71 28.41
CA GLY A 139 -12.85 12.37 28.69
C GLY A 139 -13.34 11.85 30.03
N GLY A 140 -13.73 10.57 30.06
CA GLY A 140 -13.99 9.87 31.32
C GLY A 140 -12.71 9.71 32.16
N ALA A 141 -12.83 9.12 33.35
CA ALA A 141 -11.69 8.88 34.25
C ALA A 141 -10.53 8.09 33.59
N ASP A 142 -10.85 7.25 32.60
CA ASP A 142 -9.87 6.45 31.85
C ASP A 142 -9.30 7.17 30.60
N GLY A 143 -9.66 8.44 30.40
CA GLY A 143 -9.31 9.22 29.21
C GLY A 143 -10.04 8.78 27.93
N THR A 144 -11.11 7.99 28.06
CA THR A 144 -11.90 7.55 26.90
C THR A 144 -12.68 8.72 26.32
N SER A 145 -12.54 8.95 25.01
CA SER A 145 -13.32 9.95 24.29
C SER A 145 -14.76 9.48 24.14
N PRO A 146 -15.78 10.33 24.37
CA PRO A 146 -17.18 10.00 24.08
C PRO A 146 -17.48 9.86 22.58
N LEU A 147 -16.47 10.10 21.72
CA LEU A 147 -16.61 9.95 20.28
C LEU A 147 -16.80 8.47 19.91
N SER A 148 -17.86 8.17 19.16
CA SER A 148 -18.13 6.81 18.67
C SER A 148 -17.01 6.31 17.76
N ALA A 149 -16.59 5.05 17.94
CA ALA A 149 -15.61 4.37 17.12
C ALA A 149 -16.00 4.29 15.63
N MET A 150 -17.27 4.51 15.28
CA MET A 150 -17.73 4.64 13.89
C MET A 150 -17.13 5.85 13.16
N TRP A 151 -16.57 6.84 13.88
CA TRP A 151 -15.78 7.90 13.26
C TRP A 151 -14.49 7.40 12.59
N LEU A 152 -14.03 6.17 12.88
CA LEU A 152 -12.93 5.51 12.18
C LEU A 152 -13.39 4.86 10.86
N ALA A 153 -14.69 4.75 10.60
CA ALA A 153 -15.19 4.13 9.37
C ALA A 153 -14.73 4.84 8.08
N PRO A 154 -14.74 6.19 7.98
CA PRO A 154 -14.30 6.88 6.76
C PRO A 154 -12.85 6.57 6.37
N GLN A 155 -11.91 6.62 7.33
CA GLN A 155 -10.51 6.29 7.07
C GLN A 155 -10.32 4.81 6.68
N LEU A 156 -11.07 3.90 7.32
CA LEU A 156 -10.99 2.45 7.04
C LEU A 156 -11.62 2.09 5.69
N CYS A 157 -12.75 2.71 5.32
CA CYS A 157 -13.35 2.52 4.01
C CYS A 157 -12.44 3.03 2.89
N LEU A 158 -11.87 4.23 3.04
CA LEU A 158 -10.91 4.78 2.08
C LEU A 158 -9.67 3.88 1.96
N MET A 159 -9.17 3.35 3.09
CA MET A 159 -8.03 2.43 3.06
C MET A 159 -8.37 1.13 2.33
N GLY A 160 -9.57 0.57 2.56
CA GLY A 160 -10.00 -0.64 1.85
C GLY A 160 -10.11 -0.42 0.33
N VAL A 161 -10.65 0.71 -0.10
CA VAL A 161 -10.67 1.08 -1.52
C VAL A 161 -9.24 1.25 -2.06
N ALA A 162 -8.36 1.93 -1.32
CA ALA A 162 -6.96 2.10 -1.70
C ALA A 162 -6.23 0.75 -1.86
N GLU A 163 -6.47 -0.19 -0.95
CA GLU A 163 -5.93 -1.54 -0.99
C GLU A 163 -6.44 -2.31 -2.21
N ALA A 164 -7.75 -2.27 -2.48
CA ALA A 164 -8.34 -2.92 -3.65
C ALA A 164 -7.78 -2.38 -4.98
N PHE A 165 -7.45 -1.09 -5.05
CA PHE A 165 -6.77 -0.51 -6.22
C PHE A 165 -5.30 -0.93 -6.31
N ASN A 166 -4.54 -0.74 -5.23
CA ASN A 166 -3.10 -0.90 -5.24
C ASN A 166 -2.65 -2.37 -5.17
N ALA A 167 -3.20 -3.18 -4.26
CA ALA A 167 -2.77 -4.58 -4.08
C ALA A 167 -3.16 -5.42 -5.30
N VAL A 168 -4.40 -5.30 -5.78
CA VAL A 168 -4.84 -6.00 -7.01
C VAL A 168 -4.03 -5.51 -8.22
N GLY A 169 -3.83 -4.19 -8.33
CA GLY A 169 -3.01 -3.60 -9.38
C GLY A 169 -1.55 -4.09 -9.36
N GLN A 170 -0.95 -4.31 -8.18
CA GLN A 170 0.40 -4.87 -8.05
C GLN A 170 0.48 -6.34 -8.43
N VAL A 171 -0.45 -7.18 -7.93
CA VAL A 171 -0.47 -8.61 -8.24
C VAL A 171 -0.66 -8.82 -9.75
N GLU A 172 -1.62 -8.10 -10.35
CA GLU A 172 -1.88 -8.18 -11.80
C GLU A 172 -0.70 -7.63 -12.62
N PHE A 173 -0.05 -6.56 -12.16
CA PHE A 173 1.14 -6.02 -12.80
C PHE A 173 2.30 -7.01 -12.78
N TYR A 174 2.59 -7.64 -11.64
CA TYR A 174 3.64 -8.64 -11.57
C TYR A 174 3.29 -9.85 -12.46
N ASN A 175 2.06 -10.35 -12.39
CA ASN A 175 1.66 -11.48 -13.24
C ASN A 175 1.75 -11.18 -14.75
N ARG A 176 1.53 -9.94 -15.19
CA ARG A 176 1.68 -9.55 -16.61
C ARG A 176 3.11 -9.23 -17.03
N GLN A 177 3.94 -8.69 -16.14
CA GLN A 177 5.29 -8.27 -16.52
C GLN A 177 6.33 -9.38 -16.36
N PHE A 178 6.14 -10.30 -15.42
CA PHE A 178 7.00 -11.47 -15.26
C PHE A 178 6.72 -12.51 -16.36
N PRO A 179 7.77 -13.17 -16.89
CA PRO A 179 7.62 -14.37 -17.71
C PRO A 179 6.83 -15.47 -16.97
N GLU A 180 6.16 -16.36 -17.71
CA GLU A 180 5.35 -17.45 -17.14
C GLU A 180 6.14 -18.32 -16.15
N HIS A 181 7.42 -18.61 -16.45
CA HIS A 181 8.28 -19.42 -15.59
C HIS A 181 8.77 -18.70 -14.33
N MET A 182 8.50 -17.39 -14.17
CA MET A 182 8.88 -16.58 -13.01
C MET A 182 7.68 -16.15 -12.14
N GLN A 183 6.47 -16.70 -12.34
CA GLN A 183 5.29 -16.29 -11.56
C GLN A 183 5.46 -16.48 -10.04
N THR A 184 6.20 -17.50 -9.60
CA THR A 184 6.50 -17.68 -8.17
C THR A 184 7.33 -16.51 -7.60
N LEU A 185 8.20 -15.89 -8.40
CA LEU A 185 8.96 -14.70 -8.01
C LEU A 185 8.05 -13.47 -7.90
N ALA A 186 7.06 -13.33 -8.79
CA ALA A 186 6.05 -12.27 -8.70
C ALA A 186 5.29 -12.31 -7.35
N GLY A 187 4.80 -13.49 -6.96
CA GLY A 187 4.13 -13.67 -5.65
C GLY A 187 5.07 -13.42 -4.47
N SER A 188 6.31 -13.89 -4.56
CA SER A 188 7.33 -13.66 -3.52
C SER A 188 7.65 -12.18 -3.33
N LEU A 189 7.78 -11.42 -4.42
CA LEU A 189 8.06 -9.99 -4.38
C LEU A 189 6.95 -9.20 -3.69
N PHE A 190 5.69 -9.57 -3.88
CA PHE A 190 4.57 -8.96 -3.17
C PHE A 190 4.71 -9.12 -1.65
N HIS A 191 5.01 -10.33 -1.17
CA HIS A 191 5.24 -10.58 0.26
C HIS A 191 6.53 -9.92 0.77
N CYS A 192 7.58 -9.84 -0.04
CA CYS A 192 8.77 -9.07 0.29
C CYS A 192 8.45 -7.58 0.48
N SER A 193 7.54 -7.01 -0.32
CA SER A 193 7.09 -5.62 -0.14
C SER A 193 6.38 -5.43 1.19
N LEU A 194 5.50 -6.38 1.58
CA LEU A 194 4.80 -6.33 2.87
C LEU A 194 5.77 -6.45 4.05
N ALA A 195 6.76 -7.34 3.96
CA ALA A 195 7.82 -7.47 4.94
C ALA A 195 8.65 -6.18 5.04
N GLY A 196 9.09 -5.63 3.91
CA GLY A 196 9.81 -4.36 3.85
C GLY A 196 9.02 -3.20 4.47
N ALA A 197 7.72 -3.14 4.21
CA ALA A 197 6.83 -2.14 4.77
C ALA A 197 6.70 -2.27 6.29
N SER A 198 6.68 -3.50 6.80
CA SER A 198 6.59 -3.78 8.24
C SER A 198 7.87 -3.37 8.99
N TYR A 199 9.04 -3.64 8.40
CA TYR A 199 10.31 -3.15 8.94
C TYR A 199 10.43 -1.63 8.88
N LEU A 200 10.06 -1.03 7.74
CA LEU A 200 10.09 0.42 7.58
C LEU A 200 9.11 1.11 8.54
N SER A 201 7.91 0.54 8.71
CA SER A 201 6.93 0.99 9.69
C SER A 201 7.49 0.97 11.12
N SER A 202 8.13 -0.14 11.52
CA SER A 202 8.76 -0.26 12.84
C SER A 202 9.90 0.76 13.02
N PHE A 203 10.71 0.96 11.99
CA PHE A 203 11.76 1.98 11.98
C PHE A 203 11.18 3.38 12.12
N LEU A 204 10.11 3.72 11.39
CA LEU A 204 9.46 5.03 11.46
C LEU A 204 8.90 5.30 12.86
N ILE A 205 8.26 4.32 13.50
CA ILE A 205 7.78 4.43 14.88
C ILE A 205 8.95 4.72 15.83
N ALA A 206 10.03 3.95 15.75
CA ALA A 206 11.21 4.14 16.60
C ALA A 206 11.88 5.50 16.36
N PHE A 207 11.99 5.92 15.10
CA PHE A 207 12.53 7.20 14.70
C PHE A 207 11.70 8.36 15.25
N VAL A 208 10.37 8.32 15.08
CA VAL A 208 9.47 9.36 15.58
C VAL A 208 9.52 9.42 17.10
N ARG A 209 9.49 8.29 17.79
CA ARG A 209 9.62 8.25 19.26
C ARG A 209 10.91 8.90 19.74
N LYS A 210 12.04 8.59 19.10
CA LYS A 210 13.35 9.16 19.44
C LYS A 210 13.47 10.65 19.09
N SER A 211 12.94 11.06 17.94
CA SER A 211 13.08 12.42 17.42
C SER A 211 12.14 13.41 18.11
N THR A 212 10.96 12.94 18.52
CA THR A 212 9.91 13.79 19.11
C THR A 212 9.85 13.71 20.64
N GLY A 213 10.42 12.67 21.25
CA GLY A 213 10.57 12.55 22.70
C GLY A 213 11.73 13.41 23.22
N GLY A 214 11.45 14.68 23.53
CA GLY A 214 12.40 15.56 24.20
C GLY A 214 12.54 15.25 25.70
N PRO A 215 13.58 15.77 26.39
CA PRO A 215 13.75 15.57 27.82
C PRO A 215 12.59 16.21 28.59
N GLY A 216 11.63 15.37 29.02
CA GLY A 216 10.44 15.76 29.79
C GLY A 216 9.16 16.01 28.99
N GLY A 217 9.16 15.81 27.66
CA GLY A 217 7.98 15.98 26.80
C GLY A 217 7.47 14.67 26.21
N ALA A 218 6.14 14.57 26.03
CA ALA A 218 5.53 13.41 25.39
C ALA A 218 5.85 13.32 23.89
N SER A 219 6.15 12.11 23.44
CA SER A 219 6.40 11.80 22.02
C SER A 219 5.10 11.91 21.21
N TRP A 220 5.20 12.09 19.88
CA TRP A 220 4.00 11.98 19.01
C TRP A 220 3.32 10.62 19.15
N LEU A 221 4.12 9.57 19.37
CA LEU A 221 3.68 8.19 19.61
C LEU A 221 4.00 7.78 21.07
N ASP A 222 3.39 8.49 22.01
CA ASP A 222 3.39 8.13 23.42
C ASP A 222 2.57 6.85 23.66
N ASP A 223 2.78 6.18 24.79
CA ASP A 223 2.01 4.98 25.14
C ASP A 223 0.56 5.35 25.50
N ASP A 224 0.32 6.58 26.01
CA ASP A 224 -1.02 7.16 26.05
C ASP A 224 -1.30 8.01 24.80
N ILE A 225 -2.18 7.49 23.94
CA ILE A 225 -2.62 8.15 22.71
C ILE A 225 -3.27 9.52 22.93
N ASN A 226 -3.80 9.80 24.13
CA ASN A 226 -4.37 11.12 24.45
C ASN A 226 -3.29 12.18 24.71
N VAL A 227 -2.16 11.75 25.29
CA VAL A 227 -1.00 12.60 25.53
C VAL A 227 -0.24 12.80 24.22
N GLY A 228 -0.07 11.72 23.46
CA GLY A 228 0.58 11.72 22.15
C GLY A 228 -0.15 12.57 21.10
N ARG A 229 0.57 12.80 20.00
CA ARG A 229 0.11 13.53 18.81
C ARG A 229 0.09 12.60 17.61
N VAL A 230 -0.77 11.58 17.68
CA VAL A 230 -0.93 10.59 16.61
C VAL A 230 -1.47 11.22 15.34
N ASP A 231 -2.17 12.35 15.44
CA ASP A 231 -2.55 13.21 14.31
C ASP A 231 -1.32 13.61 13.46
N TYR A 232 -0.24 14.03 14.09
CA TYR A 232 1.01 14.38 13.38
C TYR A 232 1.69 13.16 12.75
N TYR A 233 1.58 11.99 13.37
CA TYR A 233 2.07 10.76 12.78
C TYR A 233 1.30 10.40 11.50
N TYR A 234 -0.03 10.52 11.50
CA TYR A 234 -0.83 10.34 10.29
C TYR A 234 -0.45 11.32 9.18
N TYR A 235 -0.23 12.60 9.50
CA TYR A 235 0.22 13.58 8.51
C TYR A 235 1.63 13.31 7.99
N LEU A 236 2.54 12.77 8.83
CA LEU A 236 3.86 12.32 8.40
C LEU A 236 3.75 11.19 7.37
N ILE A 237 2.92 10.18 7.63
CA ILE A 237 2.68 9.08 6.68
C ILE A 237 2.06 9.62 5.39
N ALA A 238 1.10 10.55 5.49
CA ALA A 238 0.52 11.19 4.32
C ALA A 238 1.58 11.92 3.49
N ALA A 239 2.47 12.69 4.12
CA ALA A 239 3.56 13.39 3.45
C ALA A 239 4.57 12.43 2.78
N LEU A 240 4.93 11.35 3.46
CA LEU A 240 5.74 10.26 2.87
C LEU A 240 5.02 9.61 1.69
N GLY A 241 3.71 9.41 1.80
CA GLY A 241 2.86 8.92 0.73
C GLY A 241 2.85 9.85 -0.49
N VAL A 242 2.77 11.17 -0.30
CA VAL A 242 2.88 12.16 -1.39
C VAL A 242 4.24 12.08 -2.07
N GLY A 243 5.33 12.03 -1.29
CA GLY A 243 6.68 11.85 -1.84
C GLY A 243 6.80 10.55 -2.65
N ASN A 244 6.23 9.46 -2.14
CA ASN A 244 6.17 8.18 -2.84
C ASN A 244 5.33 8.22 -4.11
N LEU A 245 4.19 8.92 -4.10
CA LEU A 245 3.33 9.07 -5.28
C LEU A 245 4.07 9.84 -6.38
N LEU A 246 4.80 10.91 -6.03
CA LEU A 246 5.64 11.65 -6.99
C LEU A 246 6.73 10.75 -7.58
N TYR A 247 7.44 10.01 -6.72
CA TYR A 247 8.44 9.03 -7.14
C TYR A 247 7.82 7.95 -8.07
N PHE A 248 6.68 7.39 -7.68
CA PHE A 248 5.94 6.41 -8.47
C PHE A 248 5.53 6.97 -9.83
N MET A 249 5.05 8.21 -9.89
CA MET A 249 4.68 8.85 -11.17
C MET A 249 5.89 9.02 -12.09
N VAL A 250 7.05 9.41 -11.55
CA VAL A 250 8.30 9.48 -12.33
C VAL A 250 8.69 8.09 -12.84
N CYS A 251 8.69 7.08 -11.97
CA CYS A 251 8.99 5.70 -12.37
C CYS A 251 8.00 5.16 -13.40
N ALA A 252 6.70 5.41 -13.22
CA ALA A 252 5.64 4.96 -14.12
C ALA A 252 5.74 5.65 -15.49
N HIS A 253 6.10 6.94 -15.54
CA HIS A 253 6.32 7.65 -16.80
C HIS A 253 7.56 7.14 -17.55
N LEU A 254 8.61 6.76 -16.83
CA LEU A 254 9.82 6.17 -17.42
C LEU A 254 9.64 4.67 -17.77
N TYR A 255 8.62 4.02 -17.21
CA TYR A 255 8.38 2.60 -17.41
C TYR A 255 7.65 2.34 -18.74
N ARG A 256 8.35 1.72 -19.69
CA ARG A 256 7.70 1.15 -20.87
C ARG A 256 7.02 -0.17 -20.48
N TYR A 257 5.80 -0.44 -20.97
CA TYR A 257 5.16 -1.75 -20.80
C TYR A 257 5.80 -2.80 -21.72
N LYS A 258 5.84 -4.06 -21.29
CA LYS A 258 6.17 -5.20 -22.17
C LYS A 258 5.02 -5.39 -23.18
N GLY A 259 5.32 -5.39 -24.48
CA GLY A 259 4.32 -5.57 -25.56
C GLY A 259 3.90 -4.31 -26.32
N THR A 260 4.63 -3.18 -26.20
CA THR A 260 4.51 -2.08 -27.18
C THR A 260 5.13 -2.52 -28.52
N PRO A 261 4.56 -2.17 -29.69
CA PRO A 261 4.91 -2.75 -31.00
C PRO A 261 6.41 -2.75 -31.34
N GLU A 262 7.19 -1.80 -30.81
CA GLU A 262 8.63 -1.69 -31.07
C GLU A 262 9.45 -2.91 -30.58
N LEU A 263 9.00 -3.63 -29.54
CA LEU A 263 9.72 -4.82 -29.03
C LEU A 263 9.36 -6.09 -29.79
N GLU A 264 8.21 -6.16 -30.45
CA GLU A 264 7.92 -7.25 -31.39
C GLU A 264 8.76 -7.12 -32.66
N ASP A 265 9.05 -5.90 -33.12
CA ASP A 265 9.94 -5.69 -34.27
C ASP A 265 11.39 -6.06 -33.95
N VAL A 266 11.91 -5.71 -32.76
CA VAL A 266 13.26 -6.13 -32.34
C VAL A 266 13.34 -7.65 -32.10
N CYS A 267 12.28 -8.30 -31.59
CA CYS A 267 12.26 -9.76 -31.42
C CYS A 267 12.01 -10.52 -32.73
N LYS A 268 11.28 -9.94 -33.69
CA LYS A 268 11.14 -10.47 -35.05
C LYS A 268 12.45 -10.35 -35.82
N ASP A 269 13.15 -9.23 -35.72
CA ASP A 269 14.44 -9.02 -36.38
C ASP A 269 15.51 -9.97 -35.84
N ILE A 270 15.52 -10.26 -34.53
CA ILE A 270 16.45 -11.24 -33.95
C ILE A 270 16.09 -12.69 -34.34
N LYS A 271 14.80 -13.01 -34.50
CA LYS A 271 14.36 -14.34 -34.99
C LYS A 271 14.44 -14.50 -36.51
N ALA A 272 14.65 -13.43 -37.27
CA ALA A 272 14.87 -13.49 -38.72
C ALA A 272 16.36 -13.60 -39.08
N VAL A 273 17.26 -13.46 -38.10
CA VAL A 273 18.73 -13.48 -38.26
C VAL A 273 19.36 -14.78 -37.74
N PHE A 274 18.57 -15.70 -37.17
CA PHE A 274 18.96 -17.08 -36.84
C PHE A 274 17.99 -18.07 -37.47
#